data_AF-R6YHD0-F1
#
_entry.id   AF-R6YHD0-F1
#
_cell.length_a   1.000
_cell.length_b   1.000
_cell.length_c   1.000
_cell.angle_alpha   90.00
_cell.angle_beta   90.00
_cell.angle_gamma   90.00
#
_symmetry.space_group_name_H-M   'P 1'
#
loop_
_entity.id
_entity.type
_entity.pdbx_description
1 polymer ?
#
loop_
_entity_poly.entity_id
_entity_poly.type
_entity_poly.pdbx_seq_one_letter_code
_entity_poly.pdbx_strand_id
1 'polypeptide(L)'
;MELIRGQMVFLAGSVVSGFAVMGCYEIVRVLRGLFHLKTIGKFILDTIYFLVAAVLVFQMVFLCNYGTLRIFFGIAFVLGAAACHVVLGRSVSTGILRVIWGIRRKIIQPCVRKCKRLLKK
;
A
#
# COMPACT_ATOMS: atom_id res chain seq x y z
N MET A 1 21.34 -7.83 -30.30
CA MET A 1 20.11 -7.06 -29.99
C MET A 1 19.25 -7.73 -28.92
N GLU A 2 19.15 -9.06 -28.89
CA GLU A 2 18.39 -9.84 -27.88
C GLU A 2 18.73 -9.50 -26.42
N LEU A 3 20.03 -9.34 -26.10
CA LEU A 3 20.48 -9.06 -24.72
C LEU A 3 19.99 -7.69 -24.19
N ILE A 4 19.97 -6.67 -25.05
CA ILE A 4 19.54 -5.31 -24.69
C ILE A 4 18.01 -5.30 -24.51
N ARG A 5 17.28 -6.01 -25.37
CA ARG A 5 15.83 -6.18 -25.26
C ARG A 5 15.45 -6.88 -23.94
N GLY A 6 16.16 -7.94 -23.57
CA GLY A 6 15.93 -8.63 -22.29
C GLY A 6 16.16 -7.74 -21.06
N GLN A 7 17.19 -6.91 -21.08
CA GLN A 7 17.45 -5.95 -20.01
C GLN A 7 16.39 -4.85 -19.91
N MET A 8 15.90 -4.35 -21.05
CA MET A 8 14.80 -3.38 -21.09
C MET A 8 13.49 -3.95 -20.54
N VAL A 9 13.16 -5.20 -20.89
CA VAL A 9 11.97 -5.89 -20.37
C VAL A 9 12.08 -6.10 -18.87
N PHE A 10 13.25 -6.51 -18.39
CA PHE A 10 13.48 -6.65 -16.95
C PHE A 10 13.37 -5.31 -16.22
N LEU A 11 13.92 -4.23 -16.78
CA LEU A 11 13.80 -2.89 -16.21
C LEU A 11 12.33 -2.45 -16.13
N ALA A 12 11.56 -2.62 -17.20
CA ALA A 12 10.13 -2.32 -17.22
C ALA A 12 9.36 -3.18 -16.20
N GLY A 13 9.65 -4.49 -16.13
CA GLY A 13 9.06 -5.40 -15.15
C GLY A 13 9.40 -5.02 -13.69
N SER A 14 10.57 -4.45 -13.46
CA SER A 14 10.98 -3.93 -12.14
C SER A 14 10.13 -2.72 -11.73
N VAL A 15 9.87 -1.78 -12.67
CA VAL A 15 8.99 -0.64 -12.42
C VAL A 15 7.55 -1.12 -12.16
N VAL A 16 7.04 -2.03 -13.00
CA VAL A 16 5.69 -2.57 -12.87
C VAL A 16 5.50 -3.33 -11.56
N SER A 17 6.48 -4.13 -11.14
CA SER A 17 6.42 -4.83 -9.86
C SER A 17 6.44 -3.86 -8.67
N GLY A 18 7.28 -2.82 -8.70
CA GLY A 18 7.27 -1.76 -7.70
C GLY A 18 5.92 -1.04 -7.62
N PHE A 19 5.34 -0.73 -8.78
CA PHE A 19 4.02 -0.12 -8.86
C PHE A 19 2.92 -1.04 -8.29
N ALA A 20 2.91 -2.31 -8.68
CA ALA A 20 1.93 -3.28 -8.21
C ALA A 20 2.02 -3.52 -6.69
N VAL A 21 3.23 -3.67 -6.16
CA VAL A 21 3.46 -3.84 -4.71
C VAL A 21 3.01 -2.61 -3.95
N MET A 22 3.29 -1.40 -4.42
CA MET A 22 2.83 -0.21 -3.72
C MET A 22 1.31 -0.02 -3.85
N GLY A 23 0.73 -0.33 -5.01
CA GLY A 23 -0.72 -0.27 -5.23
C GLY A 23 -1.50 -1.22 -4.33
N CYS A 24 -1.06 -2.47 -4.23
CA CYS A 24 -1.63 -3.45 -3.31
C CYS A 24 -1.45 -3.04 -1.83
N TYR A 25 -0.33 -2.39 -1.50
CA TYR A 25 -0.09 -1.91 -0.14
C TYR A 25 -1.07 -0.81 0.27
N GLU A 26 -1.43 0.09 -0.65
CA GLU A 26 -2.47 1.09 -0.40
C GLU A 26 -3.84 0.44 -0.12
N ILE A 27 -4.17 -0.68 -0.76
CA ILE A 27 -5.40 -1.43 -0.47
C ILE A 27 -5.36 -2.00 0.97
N VAL A 28 -4.23 -2.58 1.37
CA VAL A 28 -4.01 -3.08 2.74
C VAL A 28 -4.11 -1.95 3.77
N ARG A 29 -3.60 -0.76 3.44
CA ARG A 29 -3.71 0.45 4.26
C ARG A 29 -5.17 0.89 4.42
N VAL A 30 -5.98 0.83 3.36
CA VAL A 30 -7.43 1.13 3.42
C VAL A 30 -8.17 0.08 4.26
N LEU A 31 -7.90 -1.21 4.05
CA LEU A 31 -8.47 -2.31 4.82
C LEU A 31 -8.18 -2.15 6.32
N ARG A 32 -6.97 -1.73 6.68
CA ARG A 32 -6.62 -1.41 8.07
C ARG A 32 -7.49 -0.32 8.68
N GLY A 33 -7.75 0.74 7.91
CA GLY A 33 -8.64 1.81 8.32
C GLY A 33 -10.07 1.32 8.54
N LEU A 34 -10.54 0.38 7.72
CA LEU A 34 -11.89 -0.19 7.79
C LEU A 34 -12.07 -1.13 9.00
N PHE A 35 -11.09 -2.01 9.26
CA PHE A 35 -11.20 -3.04 10.31
C PHE A 35 -10.81 -2.57 11.71
N HIS A 36 -10.44 -1.28 11.88
CA HIS A 36 -9.99 -0.72 13.18
C HIS A 36 -8.94 -1.60 13.89
N LEU A 37 -8.01 -2.17 13.13
CA LEU A 37 -6.99 -3.08 13.67
C LEU A 37 -6.13 -2.35 14.72
N LYS A 38 -6.00 -2.96 15.91
CA LYS A 38 -5.07 -2.51 16.96
C LYS A 38 -3.62 -2.55 16.46
N THR A 39 -2.72 -1.79 17.09
CA THR A 39 -1.32 -1.63 16.67
C THR A 39 -0.60 -2.95 16.33
N ILE A 40 -0.80 -3.98 17.14
CA ILE A 40 -0.21 -5.32 16.91
C ILE A 40 -0.76 -5.96 15.62
N GLY A 41 -2.07 -5.89 15.39
CA GLY A 41 -2.70 -6.42 14.17
C GLY A 41 -2.26 -5.68 12.91
N LYS A 42 -1.98 -4.38 13.00
CA LYS A 42 -1.38 -3.61 11.89
C LYS A 42 0.00 -4.15 11.52
N PHE A 43 0.84 -4.37 12.54
CA PHE A 43 2.20 -4.86 12.36
C PHE A 43 2.22 -6.27 11.77
N ILE A 44 1.34 -7.17 12.24
CA ILE A 44 1.21 -8.52 11.70
C ILE A 44 0.78 -8.47 10.23
N LEU A 45 -0.23 -7.67 9.90
CA LEU A 45 -0.71 -7.55 8.52
C LEU A 45 0.36 -6.96 7.58
N ASP A 46 1.10 -5.95 8.03
CA ASP A 46 2.24 -5.39 7.29
C ASP A 46 3.32 -6.44 7.06
N THR A 47 3.68 -7.18 8.11
CA THR A 47 4.72 -8.21 8.03
C THR A 47 4.33 -9.30 7.05
N ILE A 48 3.09 -9.81 7.14
CA ILE A 48 2.57 -10.82 6.21
C ILE A 48 2.56 -10.27 4.78
N TYR A 49 2.08 -9.04 4.60
CA TYR A 49 2.03 -8.40 3.30
C TYR A 49 3.42 -8.28 2.66
N PHE A 50 4.39 -7.72 3.39
CA PHE A 50 5.75 -7.56 2.89
C PHE A 50 6.45 -8.89 2.66
N LEU A 51 6.16 -9.91 3.47
CA LEU A 51 6.70 -11.26 3.25
C LEU A 51 6.19 -11.85 1.93
N VAL A 52 4.88 -11.78 1.68
CA VAL A 52 4.27 -12.27 0.43
C VAL A 52 4.78 -11.46 -0.76
N ALA A 53 4.82 -10.13 -0.65
CA ALA A 53 5.33 -9.25 -1.69
C ALA A 53 6.81 -9.55 -2.00
N ALA A 54 7.63 -9.77 -0.98
CA ALA A 54 9.03 -10.14 -1.15
C ALA A 54 9.15 -11.46 -1.95
N VAL A 55 8.42 -12.51 -1.57
CA VAL A 55 8.44 -13.79 -2.30
C VAL A 55 8.09 -13.62 -3.78
N LEU A 56 7.02 -12.87 -4.08
CA LEU A 56 6.60 -12.61 -5.46
C LEU A 56 7.65 -11.82 -6.26
N VAL A 57 8.22 -10.78 -5.65
CA VAL A 57 9.25 -9.96 -6.28
C VAL A 57 10.53 -10.77 -6.51
N PHE A 58 10.97 -11.55 -5.53
CA PHE A 58 12.15 -12.41 -5.66
C PHE A 58 11.96 -13.48 -6.73
N GLN A 59 10.79 -14.12 -6.81
CA GLN A 59 10.51 -15.07 -7.90
C GLN A 59 10.68 -14.41 -9.27
N MET A 60 10.13 -13.21 -9.46
CA MET A 60 10.30 -12.43 -10.70
C MET A 60 11.77 -12.13 -11.01
N VAL A 61 12.57 -11.77 -10.00
CA VAL A 61 14.02 -11.52 -10.14
C VAL A 61 14.78 -12.79 -10.52
N PHE A 62 14.45 -13.93 -9.91
CA PHE A 62 15.06 -15.22 -10.25
C PHE A 62 14.75 -15.65 -11.69
N LEU A 63 13.49 -15.51 -12.12
CA LEU A 63 13.03 -15.86 -13.46
C LEU A 63 13.64 -14.97 -14.55
N CYS A 64 13.71 -13.66 -14.33
CA CYS A 64 14.12 -12.73 -15.38
C CYS A 64 15.62 -12.37 -15.37
N ASN A 65 16.35 -12.65 -14.28
CA ASN A 65 17.76 -12.25 -14.15
C ASN A 65 18.67 -13.37 -13.63
N TYR A 66 18.25 -14.63 -13.69
CA TYR A 66 18.99 -15.79 -13.18
C TYR A 66 19.47 -15.60 -11.73
N GLY A 67 18.71 -14.87 -10.91
CA GLY A 67 19.05 -14.59 -9.51
C GLY A 67 20.09 -13.49 -9.28
N THR A 68 20.55 -12.78 -10.32
CA THR A 68 21.47 -11.64 -10.14
C THR A 68 20.71 -10.39 -9.70
N LEU A 69 20.84 -10.02 -8.42
CA LEU A 69 20.32 -8.76 -7.88
C LEU A 69 21.14 -7.58 -8.41
N ARG A 70 20.59 -6.86 -9.38
CA ARG A 70 21.25 -5.68 -9.96
C ARG A 70 20.74 -4.41 -9.31
N ILE A 71 21.62 -3.45 -9.02
CA ILE A 71 21.25 -2.18 -8.37
C ILE A 71 20.15 -1.43 -9.13
N PHE A 72 20.17 -1.48 -10.47
CA PHE A 72 19.14 -0.84 -11.28
C PHE A 72 17.74 -1.46 -11.12
N PHE A 73 17.63 -2.74 -10.70
CA PHE A 73 16.35 -3.34 -10.29
C PHE A 73 15.78 -2.58 -9.10
N GLY A 74 16.60 -2.39 -8.05
CA GLY A 74 16.19 -1.67 -6.85
C GLY A 74 15.75 -0.24 -7.16
N ILE A 75 16.53 0.47 -7.99
CA ILE A 75 16.20 1.83 -8.43
C ILE A 75 14.88 1.86 -9.19
N ALA A 76 14.69 0.98 -10.18
CA ALA A 76 13.48 0.91 -10.98
C ALA A 76 12.25 0.50 -10.16
N PHE A 77 12.42 -0.44 -9.22
CA PHE A 77 11.39 -0.87 -8.29
C PHE A 77 10.94 0.28 -7.38
N VAL A 78 11.90 1.00 -6.79
CA VAL A 78 11.61 2.18 -5.96
C VAL A 78 10.94 3.28 -6.79
N LEU A 79 11.37 3.50 -8.03
CA LEU A 79 10.73 4.43 -8.97
C LEU A 79 9.27 4.05 -9.25
N GLY A 80 9.00 2.78 -9.53
CA GLY A 80 7.65 2.27 -9.76
C GLY A 80 6.76 2.42 -8.53
N ALA A 81 7.28 2.09 -7.35
CA ALA A 81 6.59 2.26 -6.08
C ALA A 81 6.31 3.75 -5.78
N ALA A 82 7.29 4.63 -6.00
CA ALA A 82 7.15 6.06 -5.80
C ALA A 82 6.13 6.67 -6.77
N ALA A 83 6.16 6.29 -8.04
CA ALA A 83 5.18 6.71 -9.04
C ALA A 83 3.76 6.31 -8.61
N CYS A 84 3.59 5.05 -8.15
CA CYS A 84 2.33 4.58 -7.63
C CYS A 84 1.86 5.37 -6.39
N HIS A 85 2.78 5.68 -5.47
CA HIS A 85 2.47 6.47 -4.29
C HIS A 85 2.08 7.91 -4.63
N VAL A 86 2.69 8.54 -5.64
CA VAL A 86 2.30 9.88 -6.07
C VAL A 86 0.91 9.88 -6.69
N VAL A 87 0.61 8.89 -7.54
CA VAL A 87 -0.69 8.76 -8.23
C VAL A 87 -1.81 8.38 -7.26
N LEU A 88 -1.60 7.36 -6.43
CA LEU A 88 -2.62 6.82 -5.53
C LEU A 88 -2.64 7.51 -4.16
N GLY A 89 -1.50 8.00 -3.67
CA GLY A 89 -1.39 8.56 -2.32
C GLY A 89 -2.27 9.78 -2.09
N ARG A 90 -2.50 10.61 -3.11
CA ARG A 90 -3.46 11.74 -3.03
C ARG A 90 -4.91 11.27 -2.93
N SER A 91 -5.30 10.28 -3.73
CA SER A 91 -6.68 9.75 -3.77
C SER A 91 -7.01 8.93 -2.52
N VAL A 92 -6.08 8.07 -2.09
CA VAL A 92 -6.26 7.18 -0.93
C VAL A 92 -6.25 7.97 0.37
N SER A 93 -5.34 8.94 0.54
CA SER A 93 -5.32 9.79 1.74
C SER A 93 -6.62 10.61 1.89
N THR A 94 -7.13 11.15 0.79
CA THR A 94 -8.37 11.94 0.82
C THR A 94 -9.59 11.06 1.09
N GLY A 95 -9.63 9.84 0.54
CA GLY A 95 -10.69 8.86 0.82
C GLY A 95 -10.71 8.40 2.28
N ILE A 96 -9.54 8.07 2.83
CA ILE A 96 -9.38 7.63 4.23
C ILE A 96 -9.80 8.73 5.21
N LEU A 97 -9.35 9.98 4.99
CA LEU A 97 -9.77 11.10 5.82
C LEU A 97 -11.30 11.29 5.79
N ARG A 98 -11.92 11.12 4.61
CA ARG A 98 -13.37 11.25 4.45
C ARG A 98 -14.14 10.16 5.20
N VAL A 99 -13.64 8.91 5.17
CA VAL A 99 -14.24 7.79 5.91
C VAL A 99 -14.06 7.98 7.43
N ILE A 100 -12.87 8.35 7.89
CA ILE A 100 -12.61 8.64 9.31
C ILE A 100 -13.51 9.78 9.81
N TRP A 101 -13.61 10.88 9.06
CA TRP A 101 -14.54 11.97 9.38
C TRP A 101 -15.99 11.53 9.35
N GLY A 102 -16.38 10.68 8.39
CA GLY A 102 -17.72 10.10 8.29
C GLY A 102 -18.08 9.27 9.52
N ILE A 103 -17.22 8.35 9.94
CA ILE A 103 -17.41 7.50 11.13
C ILE A 103 -17.44 8.34 12.40
N ARG A 104 -16.47 9.26 12.55
CA ARG A 104 -16.42 10.19 13.69
C ARG A 104 -17.70 11.01 13.79
N ARG A 105 -18.20 11.53 12.67
CA ARG A 105 -19.46 12.28 12.62
C ARG A 105 -20.65 11.39 12.98
N LYS A 106 -20.70 10.16 12.47
CA LYS A 106 -21.83 9.24 12.64
C LYS A 106 -21.91 8.60 14.03
N ILE A 107 -20.79 8.47 14.76
CA ILE A 107 -20.75 7.86 16.10
C ILE A 107 -20.63 8.91 17.20
N ILE A 108 -19.70 9.86 17.08
CA ILE A 108 -19.41 10.82 18.16
C ILE A 108 -20.50 11.90 18.24
N GLN A 109 -20.97 12.46 17.12
CA GLN A 109 -22.00 13.51 17.17
C GLN A 109 -23.32 13.06 17.79
N PRO A 110 -23.89 11.88 17.48
CA PRO A 110 -25.13 11.46 18.12
C PRO A 110 -24.94 11.15 19.61
N CYS A 111 -23.82 10.55 20.03
CA CYS A 111 -23.55 10.31 21.46
C CYS A 111 -23.38 11.62 22.24
N VAL A 112 -22.63 12.59 21.72
CA VAL A 112 -22.47 13.90 22.38
C VAL A 112 -23.79 14.66 22.42
N ARG A 113 -24.61 14.58 21.37
CA ARG A 113 -25.95 15.20 21.36
C ARG A 113 -26.91 14.54 22.34
N LYS A 114 -26.89 13.21 22.48
CA LYS A 114 -27.70 12.49 23.48
C LYS A 114 -27.27 12.83 24.90
N CYS A 115 -25.97 12.85 25.17
CA CYS A 115 -25.43 13.17 26.49
C CYS A 115 -25.75 14.62 26.92
N LYS A 116 -25.59 15.60 26.01
CA LYS A 116 -25.99 17.00 26.28
C LYS A 116 -27.48 17.18 26.56
N ARG A 117 -28.36 16.32 26.01
CA ARG A 117 -29.81 16.36 26.31
C ARG A 117 -30.14 15.76 27.68
N LEU A 118 -29.38 14.78 28.12
CA LEU A 118 -29.56 14.15 29.45
C LEU A 118 -29.04 15.04 30.58
N LEU A 119 -28.00 15.84 30.32
CA LEU A 119 -27.40 16.77 31.30
C LEU A 119 -28.15 18.11 31.44
N LYS A 120 -29.16 18.37 30.59
CA LYS A 120 -29.97 19.60 30.58
C LYS A 120 -31.37 19.39 31.19
N LYS A 121 -31.66 18.19 31.69
CA LYS A 121 -32.92 17.79 32.31
C LYS A 121 -32.67 17.56 33.79
#